data_AF-A0A2D5SZ06-F1
#
_entry.id   AF-A0A2D5SZ06-F1
#
_cell.length_a   1.000
_cell.length_b   1.000
_cell.length_c   1.000
_cell.angle_alpha   90.00
_cell.angle_beta   90.00
_cell.angle_gamma   90.00
#
_symmetry.space_group_name_H-M   'P 1'
#
loop_
_entity.id
_entity.type
_entity.pdbx_description
1 polymer ?
#
loop_
_entity_poly.entity_id
_entity_poly.type
_entity_poly.pdbx_seq_one_letter_code
_entity_poly.pdbx_strand_id
1 'polypeptide(L)'
;RLQYVPAYYDAAKANIDNPTLEYTQLAIGQNKGAFSVLKDELLTKVDASNLSSSDKALFVKRFNAAKAAINGYIDFLTELEKSLVENGNARSFRIGEKLYEEKFALDIQSGYSAKEMYHKAVADKERVTAEMVKITDKLWPKYFPNTERPSKDRDAVAKLIKHLSVKHVARDEFVPEIKRQIPDLEAFVREKDLITLDPEKPLVVRETPEYMRGFAGASISAPGPYDKKENTYYNVTPLDNMSDEQAESYLREYNHWILQILNIHEAIPGHYTQLVYSNESPSLIKSIFANGAMIEGWAVYTERMMLEEGYGDFEPEMWLMYYKWNLRVICNTILDYAIQVKGISKEEGLDLLMNGAFQEKAEAEGKWRRATLSQVQLTSYYSGYREIYDFRESLKAAQGDDFNLKAFHEQFLSYGSTPVKYVKALMTDK
;
A
#
# COMPACT_ATOMS: atom_id res chain seq x y z
N ARG A 1 -32.86 -0.04 -2.95
CA ARG A 1 -31.63 0.46 -3.60
C ARG A 1 -31.86 0.88 -5.05
N LEU A 2 -32.19 -0.03 -5.98
CA LEU A 2 -32.33 0.29 -7.43
C LEU A 2 -33.29 1.45 -7.77
N GLN A 3 -34.36 1.63 -6.97
CA GLN A 3 -35.30 2.75 -7.14
C GLN A 3 -34.63 4.13 -7.20
N TYR A 4 -33.56 4.35 -6.43
CA TYR A 4 -32.93 5.66 -6.27
C TYR A 4 -31.76 5.87 -7.22
N VAL A 5 -31.40 4.88 -8.05
CA VAL A 5 -30.26 4.98 -8.97
C VAL A 5 -30.42 6.13 -9.97
N PRO A 6 -31.60 6.37 -10.60
CA PRO A 6 -31.77 7.53 -11.47
C PRO A 6 -31.51 8.85 -10.75
N ALA A 7 -32.17 9.07 -9.60
CA ALA A 7 -32.00 10.30 -8.80
C ALA A 7 -30.56 10.51 -8.32
N TYR A 8 -29.83 9.43 -8.03
CA TYR A 8 -28.41 9.49 -7.68
C TYR A 8 -27.56 10.08 -8.82
N TYR A 9 -27.79 9.62 -10.06
CA TYR A 9 -27.04 10.13 -11.22
C TYR A 9 -27.50 11.52 -11.68
N ASP A 10 -28.77 11.86 -11.51
CA ASP A 10 -29.26 13.22 -11.75
C ASP A 10 -28.59 14.22 -10.78
N ALA A 11 -28.49 13.85 -9.49
CA ALA A 11 -27.76 14.64 -8.51
C ALA A 11 -26.26 14.73 -8.83
N ALA A 12 -25.65 13.64 -9.30
CA ALA A 12 -24.24 13.64 -9.72
C ALA A 12 -24.00 14.62 -10.87
N LYS A 13 -24.85 14.62 -11.91
CA LYS A 13 -24.78 15.57 -13.03
C LYS A 13 -24.92 17.02 -12.55
N ALA A 14 -25.85 17.29 -11.64
CA ALA A 14 -26.11 18.63 -11.13
C ALA A 14 -24.96 19.20 -10.26
N ASN A 15 -24.18 18.32 -9.61
CA ASN A 15 -23.10 18.72 -8.70
C ASN A 15 -21.73 18.85 -9.39
N ILE A 16 -21.55 18.29 -10.58
CA ILE A 16 -20.27 18.38 -11.30
C ILE A 16 -20.11 19.80 -11.85
N ASP A 17 -19.13 20.51 -11.31
CA ASP A 17 -18.68 21.81 -11.77
C ASP A 17 -17.16 21.81 -11.91
N ASN A 18 -16.68 22.25 -13.09
CA ASN A 18 -15.27 22.33 -13.47
C ASN A 18 -14.42 21.10 -13.05
N PRO A 19 -14.70 19.89 -13.60
CA PRO A 19 -14.00 18.67 -13.22
C PRO A 19 -12.59 18.58 -13.83
N THR A 20 -11.80 17.66 -13.29
CA THR A 20 -10.53 17.23 -13.89
C THR A 20 -10.76 16.21 -15.00
N LEU A 21 -9.87 16.15 -15.97
CA LEU A 21 -9.93 15.13 -17.03
C LEU A 21 -9.78 13.71 -16.45
N GLU A 22 -8.84 13.52 -15.53
CA GLU A 22 -8.47 12.21 -14.98
C GLU A 22 -9.60 11.55 -14.20
N TYR A 23 -10.27 12.28 -13.31
CA TYR A 23 -11.44 11.75 -12.59
C TYR A 23 -12.65 11.54 -13.50
N THR A 24 -12.81 12.33 -14.56
CA THR A 24 -13.89 12.13 -15.56
C THR A 24 -13.67 10.81 -16.30
N GLN A 25 -12.46 10.56 -16.78
CA GLN A 25 -12.06 9.30 -17.40
C GLN A 25 -12.21 8.10 -16.46
N LEU A 26 -11.80 8.25 -15.20
CA LEU A 26 -11.99 7.22 -14.18
C LEU A 26 -13.47 6.92 -13.97
N ALA A 27 -14.32 7.95 -13.86
CA ALA A 27 -15.75 7.81 -13.65
C ALA A 27 -16.44 7.07 -14.82
N ILE A 28 -16.05 7.35 -16.07
CA ILE A 28 -16.54 6.61 -17.24
C ILE A 28 -16.20 5.12 -17.12
N GLY A 29 -14.93 4.80 -16.85
CA GLY A 29 -14.46 3.42 -16.73
C GLY A 29 -15.16 2.65 -15.61
N GLN A 30 -15.27 3.26 -14.42
CA GLN A 30 -15.93 2.63 -13.26
C GLN A 30 -17.43 2.41 -13.47
N ASN A 31 -18.13 3.36 -14.11
CA ASN A 31 -19.56 3.21 -14.39
C ASN A 31 -19.83 2.14 -15.47
N LYS A 32 -18.96 2.00 -16.48
CA LYS A 32 -19.01 0.84 -17.40
C LYS A 32 -18.84 -0.48 -16.64
N GLY A 33 -17.97 -0.50 -15.62
CA GLY A 33 -17.77 -1.64 -14.73
C GLY A 33 -19.02 -2.06 -13.94
N ALA A 34 -19.99 -1.15 -13.70
CA ALA A 34 -21.20 -1.47 -12.95
C ALA A 34 -22.06 -2.58 -13.60
N PHE A 35 -21.94 -2.78 -14.91
CA PHE A 35 -22.64 -3.84 -15.63
C PHE A 35 -22.10 -5.25 -15.33
N SER A 36 -20.91 -5.36 -14.72
CA SER A 36 -20.44 -6.64 -14.16
C SER A 36 -21.27 -7.11 -12.96
N VAL A 37 -21.92 -6.18 -12.26
CA VAL A 37 -22.84 -6.46 -11.14
C VAL A 37 -24.28 -6.54 -11.65
N LEU A 38 -24.68 -5.61 -12.51
CA LEU A 38 -26.01 -5.55 -13.13
C LEU A 38 -26.08 -6.39 -14.42
N LYS A 39 -25.59 -7.63 -14.35
CA LYS A 39 -25.69 -8.61 -15.44
C LYS A 39 -27.12 -9.15 -15.56
N ASP A 40 -27.49 -9.56 -16.76
CA ASP A 40 -28.82 -10.14 -17.01
C ASP A 40 -29.01 -11.48 -16.27
N GLU A 41 -27.92 -12.17 -15.90
CA GLU A 41 -27.93 -13.33 -14.99
C GLU A 41 -28.61 -13.03 -13.64
N LEU A 42 -28.56 -11.78 -13.16
CA LEU A 42 -29.26 -11.38 -11.94
C LEU A 42 -30.78 -11.46 -12.12
N LEU A 43 -31.29 -11.20 -13.34
CA LEU A 43 -32.70 -11.38 -13.65
C LEU A 43 -33.10 -12.84 -13.57
N THR A 44 -32.26 -13.76 -14.08
CA THR A 44 -32.47 -15.20 -13.94
C THR A 44 -32.51 -15.64 -12.48
N LYS A 45 -31.62 -15.11 -11.63
CA LYS A 45 -31.64 -15.38 -10.18
C LYS A 45 -32.91 -14.86 -9.50
N VAL A 46 -33.39 -13.68 -9.91
CA VAL A 46 -34.65 -13.12 -9.39
C VAL A 46 -35.84 -13.94 -9.85
N ASP A 47 -35.85 -14.39 -11.11
CA ASP A 47 -36.92 -15.23 -11.65
C ASP A 47 -37.01 -16.59 -10.95
N ALA A 48 -35.86 -17.21 -10.67
CA ALA A 48 -35.75 -18.47 -9.92
C ALA A 48 -36.00 -18.33 -8.40
N SER A 49 -36.17 -17.11 -7.88
CA SER A 49 -36.34 -16.87 -6.45
C SER A 49 -37.78 -17.10 -5.96
N ASN A 50 -37.92 -17.18 -4.63
CA ASN A 50 -39.22 -17.26 -3.93
C ASN A 50 -39.94 -15.90 -3.79
N LEU A 51 -39.48 -14.86 -4.50
CA LEU A 51 -40.15 -13.55 -4.49
C LEU A 51 -41.53 -13.61 -5.12
N SER A 52 -42.43 -12.72 -4.70
CA SER A 52 -43.75 -12.59 -5.32
C SER A 52 -43.66 -12.15 -6.78
N SER A 53 -44.65 -12.49 -7.60
CA SER A 53 -44.70 -12.03 -9.01
C SER A 53 -44.66 -10.50 -9.12
N SER A 54 -45.28 -9.79 -8.17
CA SER A 54 -45.21 -8.32 -8.08
C SER A 54 -43.80 -7.83 -7.79
N ASP A 55 -43.07 -8.48 -6.87
CA ASP A 55 -41.69 -8.09 -6.56
C ASP A 55 -40.74 -8.38 -7.71
N LYS A 56 -40.92 -9.51 -8.41
CA LYS A 56 -40.16 -9.85 -9.63
C LYS A 56 -40.37 -8.79 -10.71
N ALA A 57 -41.63 -8.43 -11.01
CA ALA A 57 -41.95 -7.39 -11.97
C ALA A 57 -41.39 -6.01 -11.57
N LEU A 58 -41.49 -5.66 -10.28
CA LEU A 58 -40.94 -4.41 -9.75
C LEU A 58 -39.41 -4.38 -9.82
N PHE A 59 -38.75 -5.52 -9.57
CA PHE A 59 -37.30 -5.66 -9.70
C PHE A 59 -36.87 -5.42 -11.15
N VAL A 60 -37.48 -6.11 -12.12
CA VAL A 60 -37.16 -5.95 -13.55
C VAL A 60 -37.33 -4.48 -13.98
N LYS A 61 -38.43 -3.84 -13.59
CA LYS A 61 -38.67 -2.42 -13.88
C LYS A 61 -37.54 -1.53 -13.32
N ARG A 62 -37.17 -1.73 -12.05
CA ARG A 62 -36.12 -0.93 -11.38
C ARG A 62 -34.72 -1.24 -11.91
N PHE A 63 -34.45 -2.49 -12.29
CA PHE A 63 -33.20 -2.93 -12.90
C PHE A 63 -32.98 -2.24 -14.25
N ASN A 64 -34.00 -2.24 -15.12
CA ASN A 64 -33.94 -1.58 -16.42
C ASN A 64 -33.80 -0.05 -16.27
N ALA A 65 -34.53 0.57 -15.35
CA ALA A 65 -34.39 2.00 -15.06
C ALA A 65 -32.98 2.35 -14.54
N ALA A 66 -32.40 1.51 -13.69
CA ALA A 66 -31.03 1.69 -13.21
C ALA A 66 -30.01 1.58 -14.35
N LYS A 67 -30.10 0.55 -15.22
CA LYS A 67 -29.22 0.40 -16.39
C LYS A 67 -29.32 1.61 -17.33
N ALA A 68 -30.54 2.08 -17.60
CA ALA A 68 -30.77 3.27 -18.43
C ALA A 68 -30.13 4.53 -17.82
N ALA A 69 -30.28 4.74 -16.50
CA ALA A 69 -29.67 5.88 -15.82
C ALA A 69 -28.13 5.83 -15.84
N ILE A 70 -27.53 4.65 -15.64
CA ILE A 70 -26.07 4.45 -15.71
C ILE A 70 -25.56 4.77 -17.13
N ASN A 71 -26.20 4.23 -18.17
CA ASN A 71 -25.84 4.53 -19.55
C ASN A 71 -25.96 6.03 -19.86
N GLY A 72 -27.08 6.65 -19.50
CA GLY A 72 -27.27 8.09 -19.70
C GLY A 72 -26.32 8.98 -18.87
N TYR A 73 -25.68 8.46 -17.83
CA TYR A 73 -24.61 9.14 -17.12
C TYR A 73 -23.24 8.93 -17.78
N ILE A 74 -22.97 7.72 -18.29
CA ILE A 74 -21.76 7.42 -19.09
C ILE A 74 -21.74 8.30 -20.34
N ASP A 75 -22.86 8.45 -21.05
CA ASP A 75 -22.97 9.30 -22.24
C ASP A 75 -22.68 10.76 -21.89
N PHE A 76 -23.28 11.26 -20.80
CA PHE A 76 -23.01 12.61 -20.29
C PHE A 76 -21.52 12.83 -19.99
N LEU A 77 -20.88 11.89 -19.26
CA LEU A 77 -19.46 12.00 -18.93
C LEU A 77 -18.56 11.90 -20.17
N THR A 78 -18.94 11.10 -21.18
CA THR A 78 -18.19 10.95 -22.42
C THR A 78 -18.21 12.24 -23.24
N GLU A 79 -19.36 12.90 -23.33
CA GLU A 79 -19.46 14.21 -23.97
C GLU A 79 -18.70 15.28 -23.17
N LEU A 80 -18.75 15.22 -21.84
CA LEU A 80 -17.99 16.10 -20.96
C LEU A 80 -16.47 15.92 -21.16
N GLU A 81 -15.97 14.69 -21.17
CA GLU A 81 -14.55 14.38 -21.46
C GLU A 81 -14.12 15.00 -22.79
N LYS A 82 -14.90 14.79 -23.85
CA LYS A 82 -14.64 15.37 -25.17
C LYS A 82 -14.56 16.89 -25.11
N SER A 83 -15.52 17.54 -24.46
CA SER A 83 -15.54 18.99 -24.29
C SER A 83 -14.31 19.52 -23.53
N LEU A 84 -13.89 18.83 -22.47
CA LEU A 84 -12.69 19.18 -21.69
C LEU A 84 -11.41 19.12 -22.53
N VAL A 85 -11.29 18.10 -23.40
CA VAL A 85 -10.15 17.92 -24.30
C VAL A 85 -10.14 18.98 -25.40
N GLU A 86 -11.28 19.21 -26.06
CA GLU A 86 -11.39 20.16 -27.17
C GLU A 86 -11.15 21.61 -26.72
N ASN A 87 -11.64 21.99 -25.54
CA ASN A 87 -11.52 23.34 -25.02
C ASN A 87 -10.25 23.57 -24.18
N GLY A 88 -9.55 22.51 -23.78
CA GLY A 88 -8.34 22.59 -22.96
C GLY A 88 -8.58 23.25 -21.59
N ASN A 89 -9.81 23.21 -21.07
CA ASN A 89 -10.25 23.96 -19.88
C ASN A 89 -10.46 23.08 -18.64
N ALA A 90 -10.00 21.82 -18.65
CA ALA A 90 -10.10 20.94 -17.50
C ALA A 90 -9.36 21.52 -16.28
N ARG A 91 -9.98 21.39 -15.11
CA ARG A 91 -9.30 21.70 -13.85
C ARG A 91 -8.09 20.78 -13.69
N SER A 92 -6.97 21.35 -13.24
CA SER A 92 -5.79 20.56 -12.88
C SER A 92 -6.13 19.51 -11.82
N PHE A 93 -5.57 18.30 -11.96
CA PHE A 93 -5.62 17.27 -10.91
C PHE A 93 -4.71 17.58 -9.71
N ARG A 94 -3.88 18.63 -9.81
CA ARG A 94 -2.98 19.09 -8.75
C ARG A 94 -3.74 20.02 -7.81
N ILE A 95 -3.81 19.66 -6.53
CA ILE A 95 -4.62 20.39 -5.55
C ILE A 95 -3.92 21.62 -4.94
N GLY A 96 -2.59 21.75 -5.12
CA GLY A 96 -1.80 22.86 -4.59
C GLY A 96 -1.49 22.74 -3.08
N GLU A 97 -0.51 23.54 -2.61
CA GLU A 97 0.06 23.45 -1.26
C GLU A 97 -1.00 23.54 -0.15
N LYS A 98 -1.90 24.54 -0.22
CA LYS A 98 -2.90 24.78 0.82
C LYS A 98 -3.80 23.57 1.06
N LEU A 99 -4.46 23.07 0.01
CA LEU A 99 -5.36 21.91 0.13
C LEU A 99 -4.60 20.63 0.46
N TYR A 100 -3.36 20.52 -0.01
CA TYR A 100 -2.51 19.36 0.30
C TYR A 100 -2.16 19.29 1.78
N GLU A 101 -1.71 20.40 2.38
CA GLU A 101 -1.40 20.48 3.81
C GLU A 101 -2.65 20.27 4.68
N GLU A 102 -3.79 20.86 4.32
CA GLU A 102 -5.06 20.64 5.02
C GLU A 102 -5.49 19.17 4.97
N LYS A 103 -5.45 18.54 3.80
CA LYS A 103 -5.78 17.11 3.62
C LYS A 103 -4.78 16.21 4.34
N PHE A 104 -3.48 16.55 4.32
CA PHE A 104 -2.44 15.82 5.03
C PHE A 104 -2.68 15.83 6.54
N ALA A 105 -2.99 16.99 7.12
CA ALA A 105 -3.31 17.12 8.53
C ALA A 105 -4.53 16.30 8.95
N LEU A 106 -5.55 16.21 8.09
CA LEU A 106 -6.77 15.44 8.35
C LEU A 106 -6.58 13.93 8.21
N ASP A 107 -5.94 13.49 7.13
CA ASP A 107 -5.83 12.06 6.78
C ASP A 107 -4.70 11.37 7.55
N ILE A 108 -3.54 12.01 7.64
CA ILE A 108 -2.36 11.42 8.27
C ILE A 108 -2.37 11.71 9.76
N GLN A 109 -2.81 12.91 10.15
CA GLN A 109 -2.76 13.39 11.53
C GLN A 109 -1.35 13.34 12.12
N SER A 110 -0.34 13.60 11.28
CA SER A 110 1.08 13.67 11.67
C SER A 110 1.34 14.78 12.70
N GLY A 111 2.43 14.65 13.44
CA GLY A 111 3.07 15.72 14.21
C GLY A 111 3.93 16.66 13.37
N TYR A 112 4.08 16.40 12.07
CA TYR A 112 4.78 17.23 11.10
C TYR A 112 3.81 17.75 10.03
N SER A 113 4.20 18.80 9.33
CA SER A 113 3.60 19.21 8.05
C SER A 113 3.99 18.26 6.91
N ALA A 114 3.24 18.30 5.81
CA ALA A 114 3.59 17.54 4.62
C ALA A 114 4.94 17.99 4.04
N LYS A 115 5.21 19.29 4.08
CA LYS A 115 6.48 19.87 3.64
C LYS A 115 7.67 19.37 4.46
N GLU A 116 7.55 19.29 5.78
CA GLU A 116 8.59 18.70 6.63
C GLU A 116 8.81 17.22 6.32
N MET A 117 7.74 16.45 6.09
CA MET A 117 7.85 15.05 5.67
C MET A 117 8.49 14.90 4.29
N TYR A 118 8.18 15.79 3.34
CA TYR A 118 8.85 15.83 2.05
C TYR A 118 10.36 16.05 2.19
N HIS A 119 10.78 17.00 3.03
CA HIS A 119 12.21 17.27 3.24
C HIS A 119 12.92 16.11 3.95
N LYS A 120 12.28 15.48 4.93
CA LYS A 120 12.78 14.24 5.56
C LYS A 120 12.94 13.12 4.53
N ALA A 121 11.95 12.93 3.65
CA ALA A 121 11.99 11.91 2.60
C ALA A 121 13.15 12.16 1.62
N VAL A 122 13.38 13.41 1.20
CA VAL A 122 14.53 13.75 0.33
C VAL A 122 15.85 13.40 1.01
N ALA A 123 16.03 13.76 2.28
CA ALA A 123 17.25 13.44 3.03
C ALA A 123 17.44 11.92 3.23
N ASP A 124 16.36 11.18 3.53
CA ASP A 124 16.41 9.73 3.66
C ASP A 124 16.73 9.05 2.32
N LYS A 125 16.23 9.57 1.19
CA LYS A 125 16.60 9.06 -0.14
C LYS A 125 18.10 9.17 -0.38
N GLU A 126 18.72 10.30 -0.05
CA GLU A 126 20.16 10.50 -0.21
C GLU A 126 20.96 9.52 0.67
N ARG A 127 20.59 9.44 1.96
CA ARG A 127 21.22 8.51 2.91
C ARG A 127 21.11 7.05 2.47
N VAL A 128 19.92 6.60 2.09
CA VAL A 128 19.68 5.22 1.64
C VAL A 128 20.46 4.92 0.37
N THR A 129 20.46 5.84 -0.60
CA THR A 129 21.24 5.68 -1.84
C THR A 129 22.72 5.52 -1.53
N ALA A 130 23.28 6.32 -0.61
CA ALA A 130 24.68 6.20 -0.22
C ALA A 130 25.02 4.84 0.42
N GLU A 131 24.14 4.29 1.26
CA GLU A 131 24.33 2.95 1.83
C GLU A 131 24.28 1.85 0.77
N MET A 132 23.37 1.97 -0.21
CA MET A 132 23.30 1.04 -1.33
C MET A 132 24.58 1.03 -2.16
N VAL A 133 25.22 2.19 -2.36
CA VAL A 133 26.51 2.29 -3.06
C VAL A 133 27.60 1.54 -2.31
N LYS A 134 27.73 1.76 -1.00
CA LYS A 134 28.73 1.05 -0.16
C LYS A 134 28.56 -0.47 -0.24
N ILE A 135 27.33 -0.96 -0.14
CA ILE A 135 27.03 -2.39 -0.24
C ILE A 135 27.34 -2.91 -1.65
N THR A 136 26.98 -2.14 -2.67
CA THR A 136 27.26 -2.49 -4.08
C THR A 136 28.76 -2.63 -4.30
N ASP A 137 29.57 -1.72 -3.80
CA ASP A 137 31.03 -1.76 -3.94
C ASP A 137 31.62 -3.01 -3.27
N LYS A 138 31.10 -3.37 -2.09
CA LYS A 138 31.49 -4.59 -1.37
C LYS A 138 31.12 -5.86 -2.13
N LEU A 139 29.92 -5.90 -2.73
CA LEU A 139 29.38 -7.09 -3.41
C LEU A 139 29.82 -7.20 -4.88
N TRP A 140 30.28 -6.13 -5.50
CA TRP A 140 30.66 -6.11 -6.91
C TRP A 140 31.66 -7.20 -7.29
N PRO A 141 32.83 -7.35 -6.62
CA PRO A 141 33.80 -8.38 -6.98
C PRO A 141 33.27 -9.81 -6.77
N LYS A 142 32.28 -10.01 -5.89
CA LYS A 142 31.66 -11.33 -5.64
C LYS A 142 30.82 -11.79 -6.84
N TYR A 143 30.02 -10.90 -7.41
CA TYR A 143 29.07 -11.24 -8.49
C TYR A 143 29.61 -10.91 -9.89
N PHE A 144 30.60 -10.03 -9.98
CA PHE A 144 31.16 -9.53 -11.23
C PHE A 144 32.70 -9.51 -11.22
N PRO A 145 33.39 -10.63 -10.92
CA PRO A 145 34.84 -10.65 -10.67
C PRO A 145 35.71 -10.15 -11.84
N ASN A 146 35.20 -10.26 -13.07
CA ASN A 146 35.91 -9.86 -14.29
C ASN A 146 35.19 -8.73 -15.05
N THR A 147 34.33 -7.96 -14.38
CA THR A 147 33.64 -6.83 -15.00
C THR A 147 33.93 -5.57 -14.21
N GLU A 148 34.45 -4.56 -14.89
CA GLU A 148 34.66 -3.25 -14.28
C GLU A 148 33.32 -2.67 -13.78
N ARG A 149 33.36 -2.10 -12.58
CA ARG A 149 32.21 -1.42 -12.01
C ARG A 149 31.90 -0.17 -12.83
N PRO A 150 30.64 0.07 -13.23
CA PRO A 150 30.24 1.33 -13.84
C PRO A 150 30.70 2.53 -13.01
N SER A 151 31.16 3.58 -13.69
CA SER A 151 31.59 4.82 -13.04
C SER A 151 30.43 5.59 -12.41
N LYS A 152 29.21 5.41 -12.92
CA LYS A 152 27.98 5.94 -12.32
C LYS A 152 27.43 4.96 -11.30
N ASP A 153 27.40 5.39 -10.04
CA ASP A 153 26.92 4.60 -8.91
C ASP A 153 25.53 4.01 -9.13
N ARG A 154 24.59 4.82 -9.65
CA ARG A 154 23.23 4.35 -9.98
C ARG A 154 23.24 3.15 -10.92
N ASP A 155 24.09 3.17 -11.95
CA ASP A 155 24.13 2.11 -12.96
C ASP A 155 24.76 0.84 -12.38
N ALA A 156 25.73 0.97 -11.46
CA ALA A 156 26.28 -0.15 -10.70
C ALA A 156 25.22 -0.77 -9.77
N VAL A 157 24.54 0.06 -8.96
CA VAL A 157 23.49 -0.39 -8.04
C VAL A 157 22.36 -1.09 -8.81
N ALA A 158 21.86 -0.48 -9.90
CA ALA A 158 20.81 -1.06 -10.73
C ALA A 158 21.22 -2.42 -11.34
N LYS A 159 22.47 -2.53 -11.82
CA LYS A 159 22.98 -3.78 -12.39
C LYS A 159 23.11 -4.89 -11.35
N LEU A 160 23.57 -4.57 -10.14
CA LEU A 160 23.66 -5.55 -9.05
C LEU A 160 22.26 -5.98 -8.59
N ILE A 161 21.32 -5.05 -8.36
CA ILE A 161 19.93 -5.38 -8.03
C ILE A 161 19.34 -6.32 -9.08
N LYS A 162 19.48 -5.99 -10.37
CA LYS A 162 18.96 -6.82 -11.46
C LYS A 162 19.56 -8.23 -11.45
N HIS A 163 20.84 -8.35 -11.12
CA HIS A 163 21.50 -9.66 -11.00
C HIS A 163 20.98 -10.45 -9.80
N LEU A 164 20.81 -9.81 -8.65
CA LEU A 164 20.28 -10.47 -7.46
C LEU A 164 18.82 -10.90 -7.65
N SER A 165 17.99 -10.06 -8.28
CA SER A 165 16.56 -10.30 -8.50
C SER A 165 16.24 -11.59 -9.26
N VAL A 166 17.17 -12.17 -10.02
CA VAL A 166 16.94 -13.48 -10.69
C VAL A 166 16.90 -14.65 -9.70
N LYS A 167 17.38 -14.46 -8.47
CA LYS A 167 17.24 -15.44 -7.39
C LYS A 167 15.85 -15.29 -6.77
N HIS A 168 14.91 -16.11 -7.21
CA HIS A 168 13.57 -16.16 -6.67
C HIS A 168 13.07 -17.60 -6.56
N VAL A 169 11.96 -17.77 -5.85
CA VAL A 169 11.24 -19.04 -5.78
C VAL A 169 10.67 -19.43 -7.15
N ALA A 170 10.47 -20.72 -7.39
CA ALA A 170 9.73 -21.18 -8.58
C ALA A 170 8.28 -20.67 -8.54
N ARG A 171 7.65 -20.51 -9.71
CA ARG A 171 6.31 -19.91 -9.86
C ARG A 171 5.23 -20.67 -9.09
N ASP A 172 5.25 -21.99 -9.17
CA ASP A 172 4.36 -22.92 -8.47
C ASP A 172 4.62 -22.99 -6.96
N GLU A 173 5.84 -22.64 -6.54
CA GLU A 173 6.27 -22.62 -5.14
C GLU A 173 6.06 -21.26 -4.44
N PHE A 174 5.48 -20.25 -5.10
CA PHE A 174 5.30 -18.90 -4.52
C PHE A 174 4.45 -18.90 -3.24
N VAL A 175 3.27 -19.52 -3.26
CA VAL A 175 2.39 -19.63 -2.08
C VAL A 175 2.96 -20.61 -1.03
N PRO A 176 3.48 -21.80 -1.41
CA PRO A 176 4.19 -22.69 -0.48
C PRO A 176 5.35 -22.01 0.27
N GLU A 177 6.19 -21.22 -0.41
CA GLU A 177 7.33 -20.57 0.23
C GLU A 177 6.89 -19.51 1.25
N ILE A 178 5.82 -18.75 0.97
CA ILE A 178 5.26 -17.83 1.97
C ILE A 178 4.79 -18.61 3.21
N LYS A 179 4.06 -19.72 3.02
CA LYS A 179 3.64 -20.59 4.14
C LYS A 179 4.82 -21.10 4.95
N ARG A 180 5.92 -21.45 4.29
CA ARG A 180 7.15 -21.94 4.92
C ARG A 180 7.87 -20.85 5.72
N GLN A 181 7.83 -19.59 5.27
CA GLN A 181 8.50 -18.47 5.93
C GLN A 181 7.80 -17.97 7.19
N ILE A 182 6.46 -18.09 7.31
CA ILE A 182 5.74 -17.55 8.48
C ILE A 182 6.27 -18.12 9.80
N PRO A 183 6.42 -19.45 9.99
CA PRO A 183 6.97 -20.00 11.24
C PRO A 183 8.40 -19.53 11.55
N ASP A 184 9.24 -19.30 10.53
CA ASP A 184 10.61 -18.80 10.71
C ASP A 184 10.59 -17.36 11.25
N LEU A 185 9.70 -16.51 10.73
CA LEU A 185 9.50 -15.15 11.24
C LEU A 185 9.01 -15.15 12.69
N GLU A 186 8.05 -16.00 13.02
CA GLU A 186 7.57 -16.11 14.40
C GLU A 186 8.67 -16.62 15.36
N ALA A 187 9.46 -17.59 14.92
CA ALA A 187 10.58 -18.13 15.70
C ALA A 187 11.61 -17.04 15.98
N PHE A 188 11.99 -16.26 14.97
CA PHE A 188 12.93 -15.15 15.12
C PHE A 188 12.39 -14.08 16.08
N VAL A 189 11.13 -13.68 15.93
CA VAL A 189 10.48 -12.69 16.82
C VAL A 189 10.49 -13.15 18.28
N ARG A 190 10.23 -14.45 18.53
CA ARG A 190 10.27 -15.04 19.88
C ARG A 190 11.70 -15.14 20.41
N GLU A 191 12.66 -15.57 19.60
CA GLU A 191 14.07 -15.71 19.97
C GLU A 191 14.68 -14.36 20.38
N LYS A 192 14.39 -13.32 19.60
CA LYS A 192 14.88 -11.96 19.84
C LYS A 192 14.05 -11.17 20.84
N ASP A 193 13.02 -11.78 21.42
CA ASP A 193 12.10 -11.18 22.36
C ASP A 193 11.56 -9.83 21.86
N LEU A 194 11.09 -9.76 20.60
CA LEU A 194 10.72 -8.48 19.97
C LEU A 194 9.29 -8.06 20.30
N ILE A 195 8.36 -9.01 20.33
CA ILE A 195 6.95 -8.77 20.69
C ILE A 195 6.28 -10.09 21.04
N THR A 196 5.33 -10.10 21.97
CA THR A 196 4.56 -11.31 22.28
C THR A 196 3.62 -11.66 21.13
N LEU A 197 3.68 -12.91 20.65
CA LEU A 197 2.79 -13.47 19.64
C LEU A 197 1.83 -14.46 20.30
N ASP A 198 0.52 -14.27 20.13
CA ASP A 198 -0.52 -15.13 20.70
C ASP A 198 -0.58 -16.49 19.98
N PRO A 199 -0.19 -17.61 20.63
CA PRO A 199 -0.19 -18.93 19.99
C PRO A 199 -1.60 -19.46 19.67
N GLU A 200 -2.65 -18.93 20.31
CA GLU A 200 -4.03 -19.32 20.07
C GLU A 200 -4.63 -18.62 18.84
N LYS A 201 -3.90 -17.67 18.25
CA LYS A 201 -4.25 -16.99 17.00
C LYS A 201 -3.15 -17.28 15.96
N PRO A 202 -3.10 -18.48 15.36
CA PRO A 202 -2.16 -18.74 14.27
C PRO A 202 -2.63 -18.06 12.98
N LEU A 203 -1.70 -17.43 12.26
CA LEU A 203 -2.00 -16.85 10.95
C LEU A 203 -2.34 -17.93 9.92
N VAL A 204 -3.49 -17.79 9.25
CA VAL A 204 -3.88 -18.70 8.16
C VAL A 204 -3.51 -18.08 6.82
N VAL A 205 -2.49 -18.61 6.17
CA VAL A 205 -2.14 -18.26 4.79
C VAL A 205 -3.02 -19.04 3.82
N ARG A 206 -3.71 -18.33 2.92
CA ARG A 206 -4.54 -18.95 1.88
C ARG A 206 -4.35 -18.26 0.54
N GLU A 207 -4.76 -18.95 -0.52
CA GLU A 207 -4.86 -18.31 -1.82
C GLU A 207 -5.94 -17.22 -1.81
N THR A 208 -5.66 -16.10 -2.45
CA THR A 208 -6.63 -15.02 -2.62
C THR A 208 -7.88 -15.57 -3.35
N PRO A 209 -9.08 -15.46 -2.75
CA PRO A 209 -10.31 -15.88 -3.42
C PRO A 209 -10.47 -15.18 -4.77
N GLU A 210 -10.95 -15.89 -5.79
CA GLU A 210 -11.00 -15.38 -7.17
C GLU A 210 -11.68 -14.00 -7.30
N TYR A 211 -12.78 -13.80 -6.57
CA TYR A 211 -13.53 -12.53 -6.57
C TYR A 211 -12.78 -11.35 -5.92
N MET A 212 -11.68 -11.62 -5.20
CA MET A 212 -10.79 -10.61 -4.59
C MET A 212 -9.48 -10.42 -5.38
N ARG A 213 -9.20 -11.26 -6.38
CA ARG A 213 -7.97 -11.15 -7.19
C ARG A 213 -8.01 -9.87 -8.05
N GLY A 214 -6.83 -9.32 -8.36
CA GLY A 214 -6.69 -8.16 -9.25
C GLY A 214 -6.51 -6.79 -8.58
N PHE A 215 -6.47 -6.75 -7.24
CA PHE A 215 -6.17 -5.54 -6.48
C PHE A 215 -4.78 -5.56 -5.82
N ALA A 216 -4.50 -6.59 -5.01
CA ALA A 216 -3.22 -6.77 -4.32
C ALA A 216 -2.66 -8.18 -4.55
N GLY A 217 -1.33 -8.28 -4.60
CA GLY A 217 -0.62 -9.56 -4.74
C GLY A 217 -0.57 -10.38 -3.46
N ALA A 218 -0.42 -9.71 -2.32
CA ALA A 218 -0.57 -10.26 -0.98
C ALA A 218 -1.26 -9.23 -0.08
N SER A 219 -2.07 -9.66 0.89
CA SER A 219 -2.74 -8.74 1.82
C SER A 219 -3.32 -9.46 3.05
N ILE A 220 -3.39 -8.77 4.18
CA ILE A 220 -4.17 -9.21 5.34
C ILE A 220 -5.66 -8.90 5.16
N SER A 221 -6.49 -9.93 5.38
CA SER A 221 -7.95 -9.84 5.45
C SER A 221 -8.39 -10.06 6.89
N ALA A 222 -8.74 -8.96 7.54
CA ALA A 222 -9.29 -8.93 8.88
C ALA A 222 -10.82 -8.93 8.88
N PRO A 223 -11.47 -9.56 9.88
CA PRO A 223 -12.88 -9.32 10.11
C PRO A 223 -13.14 -7.88 10.56
N GLY A 224 -14.30 -7.34 10.19
CA GLY A 224 -14.74 -6.04 10.68
C GLY A 224 -15.12 -6.07 12.17
N PRO A 225 -15.31 -4.90 12.81
CA PRO A 225 -15.55 -4.81 14.26
C PRO A 225 -16.84 -5.51 14.74
N TYR A 226 -17.75 -5.85 13.83
CA TYR A 226 -19.00 -6.55 14.13
C TYR A 226 -18.89 -8.08 13.98
N ASP A 227 -17.78 -8.59 13.45
CA ASP A 227 -17.59 -10.00 13.15
C ASP A 227 -16.53 -10.64 14.05
N LYS A 228 -16.91 -10.89 15.30
CA LYS A 228 -15.99 -11.28 16.38
C LYS A 228 -15.48 -12.72 16.32
N LYS A 229 -15.97 -13.53 15.38
CA LYS A 229 -15.70 -14.98 15.32
C LYS A 229 -14.95 -15.43 14.07
N GLU A 230 -14.77 -14.53 13.11
CA GLU A 230 -14.08 -14.83 11.87
C GLU A 230 -12.56 -14.76 12.04
N ASN A 231 -11.85 -15.59 11.27
CA ASN A 231 -10.39 -15.62 11.28
C ASN A 231 -9.81 -14.47 10.47
N THR A 232 -8.59 -14.06 10.83
CA THR A 232 -7.75 -13.25 9.96
C THR A 232 -6.98 -14.15 8.99
N TYR A 233 -6.98 -13.78 7.71
CA TYR A 233 -6.28 -14.53 6.66
C TYR A 233 -5.18 -13.69 6.04
N TYR A 234 -4.05 -14.32 5.74
CA TYR A 234 -3.09 -13.78 4.79
C TYR A 234 -3.42 -14.29 3.41
N ASN A 235 -4.02 -13.42 2.58
CA ASN A 235 -4.37 -13.74 1.20
C ASN A 235 -3.15 -13.55 0.31
N VAL A 236 -2.76 -14.60 -0.40
CA VAL A 236 -1.65 -14.59 -1.37
C VAL A 236 -2.21 -14.98 -2.73
N THR A 237 -2.07 -14.11 -3.73
CA THR A 237 -2.58 -14.39 -5.06
C THR A 237 -1.61 -15.33 -5.78
N PRO A 238 -2.02 -16.55 -6.17
CA PRO A 238 -1.17 -17.41 -6.99
C PRO A 238 -0.91 -16.75 -8.35
N LEU A 239 0.19 -17.11 -8.98
CA LEU A 239 0.61 -16.52 -10.26
C LEU A 239 0.01 -17.28 -11.46
N ASP A 240 -1.12 -17.97 -11.29
CA ASP A 240 -1.75 -18.85 -12.29
C ASP A 240 -2.38 -18.09 -13.47
N ASN A 241 -2.77 -16.83 -13.25
CA ASN A 241 -3.44 -15.97 -14.22
C ASN A 241 -2.50 -15.06 -15.02
N MET A 242 -1.18 -15.20 -14.86
CA MET A 242 -0.16 -14.41 -15.55
C MET A 242 0.48 -15.18 -16.71
N SER A 243 0.95 -14.49 -17.75
CA SER A 243 1.87 -15.10 -18.73
C SER A 243 3.20 -15.47 -18.06
N ASP A 244 4.00 -16.30 -18.71
CA ASP A 244 5.32 -16.67 -18.17
C ASP A 244 6.21 -15.45 -17.95
N GLU A 245 6.20 -14.49 -18.89
CA GLU A 245 6.97 -13.25 -18.78
C GLU A 245 6.47 -12.35 -17.64
N GLN A 246 5.15 -12.30 -17.45
CA GLN A 246 4.53 -11.53 -16.36
C GLN A 246 4.85 -12.15 -15.00
N ALA A 247 4.70 -13.46 -14.87
CA ALA A 247 5.00 -14.20 -13.64
C ALA A 247 6.49 -14.07 -13.27
N GLU A 248 7.38 -14.25 -14.25
CA GLU A 248 8.82 -14.08 -14.08
C GLU A 248 9.18 -12.63 -13.69
N SER A 249 8.54 -11.62 -14.29
CA SER A 249 8.72 -10.23 -13.86
C SER A 249 8.25 -10.00 -12.42
N TYR A 250 7.14 -10.62 -12.02
CA TYR A 250 6.62 -10.53 -10.67
C TYR A 250 7.57 -11.18 -9.66
N LEU A 251 8.09 -12.37 -9.97
CA LEU A 251 9.03 -13.10 -9.11
C LEU A 251 10.39 -12.38 -8.96
N ARG A 252 10.85 -11.65 -9.98
CA ARG A 252 12.04 -10.79 -9.83
C ARG A 252 11.81 -9.60 -8.90
N GLU A 253 10.59 -9.05 -8.89
CA GLU A 253 10.23 -7.98 -7.94
C GLU A 253 10.14 -8.55 -6.51
N TYR A 254 9.43 -9.67 -6.35
CA TYR A 254 9.29 -10.42 -5.09
C TYR A 254 10.30 -11.58 -5.00
N ASN A 255 11.57 -11.24 -5.24
CA ASN A 255 12.67 -12.20 -5.22
C ASN A 255 12.96 -12.73 -3.81
N HIS A 256 13.97 -13.58 -3.70
CA HIS A 256 14.34 -14.28 -2.46
C HIS A 256 14.39 -13.38 -1.20
N TRP A 257 14.91 -12.16 -1.31
CA TRP A 257 14.98 -11.23 -0.17
C TRP A 257 13.69 -10.43 0.00
N ILE A 258 13.14 -9.90 -1.09
CA ILE A 258 11.94 -9.06 -1.05
C ILE A 258 10.72 -9.85 -0.57
N LEU A 259 10.61 -11.14 -0.89
CA LEU A 259 9.53 -12.00 -0.40
C LEU A 259 9.52 -12.11 1.13
N GLN A 260 10.70 -12.19 1.75
CA GLN A 260 10.81 -12.22 3.21
C GLN A 260 10.42 -10.87 3.83
N ILE A 261 10.85 -9.76 3.23
CA ILE A 261 10.47 -8.41 3.66
C ILE A 261 8.95 -8.19 3.51
N LEU A 262 8.35 -8.67 2.43
CA LEU A 262 6.90 -8.65 2.24
C LEU A 262 6.19 -9.43 3.34
N ASN A 263 6.68 -10.61 3.71
CA ASN A 263 6.09 -11.42 4.78
C ASN A 263 6.27 -10.77 6.16
N ILE A 264 7.37 -10.02 6.38
CA ILE A 264 7.51 -9.17 7.57
C ILE A 264 6.44 -8.07 7.58
N HIS A 265 6.27 -7.37 6.45
CA HIS A 265 5.32 -6.28 6.29
C HIS A 265 3.86 -6.71 6.50
N GLU A 266 3.44 -7.77 5.80
CA GLU A 266 2.05 -8.24 5.82
C GLU A 266 1.75 -9.07 7.07
N ALA A 267 2.67 -9.92 7.49
CA ALA A 267 2.41 -10.91 8.53
C ALA A 267 3.12 -10.54 9.84
N ILE A 268 4.33 -11.08 10.05
CA ILE A 268 4.97 -11.13 11.36
C ILE A 268 6.29 -10.34 11.34
N PRO A 269 6.47 -9.29 12.18
CA PRO A 269 5.52 -8.70 13.12
C PRO A 269 4.72 -7.50 12.55
N GLY A 270 4.50 -7.43 11.23
CA GLY A 270 3.81 -6.32 10.56
C GLY A 270 2.28 -6.28 10.75
N HIS A 271 1.52 -6.21 9.65
CA HIS A 271 0.07 -5.95 9.70
C HIS A 271 -0.71 -6.97 10.53
N TYR A 272 -0.42 -8.27 10.39
CA TYR A 272 -1.14 -9.28 11.17
C TYR A 272 -0.95 -9.09 12.67
N THR A 273 0.31 -8.94 13.13
CA THR A 273 0.60 -8.72 14.55
C THR A 273 -0.02 -7.41 15.04
N GLN A 274 0.10 -6.32 14.28
CA GLN A 274 -0.55 -5.04 14.61
C GLN A 274 -2.04 -5.23 14.85
N LEU A 275 -2.71 -5.94 13.94
CA LEU A 275 -4.14 -6.14 13.98
C LEU A 275 -4.55 -6.95 15.21
N VAL A 276 -3.81 -8.02 15.54
CA VAL A 276 -4.06 -8.84 16.73
C VAL A 276 -4.07 -7.98 17.99
N TYR A 277 -3.08 -7.10 18.16
CA TYR A 277 -3.03 -6.16 19.28
C TYR A 277 -4.13 -5.10 19.20
N SER A 278 -4.44 -4.59 18.01
CA SER A 278 -5.49 -3.59 17.83
C SER A 278 -6.87 -4.09 18.25
N ASN A 279 -7.12 -5.40 18.11
CA ASN A 279 -8.36 -6.06 18.51
C ASN A 279 -8.52 -6.19 20.03
N GLU A 280 -7.45 -6.05 20.81
CA GLU A 280 -7.53 -5.97 22.27
C GLU A 280 -8.07 -4.62 22.75
N SER A 281 -7.99 -3.59 21.89
CA SER A 281 -8.51 -2.27 22.20
C SER A 281 -10.05 -2.25 22.06
N PRO A 282 -10.83 -1.91 23.11
CA PRO A 282 -12.29 -2.09 23.13
C PRO A 282 -13.10 -1.05 22.34
N SER A 283 -12.44 -0.09 21.67
CA SER A 283 -13.12 1.07 21.08
C SER A 283 -13.56 0.83 19.63
N LEU A 284 -14.88 0.79 19.42
CA LEU A 284 -15.48 0.74 18.09
C LEU A 284 -15.07 1.93 17.20
N ILE A 285 -14.87 3.10 17.80
CA ILE A 285 -14.41 4.31 17.07
C ILE A 285 -13.03 4.06 16.46
N LYS A 286 -12.10 3.47 17.22
CA LYS A 286 -10.74 3.18 16.73
C LYS A 286 -10.73 2.07 15.68
N SER A 287 -11.69 1.13 15.73
CA SER A 287 -11.84 0.10 14.71
C SER A 287 -12.43 0.62 13.40
N ILE A 288 -13.35 1.59 13.45
CA ILE A 288 -14.00 2.15 12.25
C ILE A 288 -13.18 3.29 11.62
N PHE A 289 -12.64 4.19 12.45
CA PHE A 289 -11.88 5.37 12.01
C PHE A 289 -10.38 5.19 12.26
N ALA A 290 -9.86 4.03 11.88
CA ALA A 290 -8.47 3.66 12.05
C ALA A 290 -7.54 4.62 11.26
N ASN A 291 -6.39 4.96 11.84
CA ASN A 291 -5.40 5.79 11.17
C ASN A 291 -4.51 4.92 10.27
N GLY A 292 -4.67 5.07 8.94
CA GLY A 292 -3.91 4.29 7.96
C GLY A 292 -2.41 4.55 8.01
N ALA A 293 -1.97 5.77 8.35
CA ALA A 293 -0.54 6.08 8.47
C ALA A 293 0.13 5.30 9.60
N MET A 294 -0.50 5.15 10.76
CA MET A 294 0.03 4.30 11.84
C MET A 294 0.10 2.83 11.43
N ILE A 295 -0.95 2.30 10.77
CA ILE A 295 -1.00 0.89 10.34
C ILE A 295 0.10 0.59 9.33
N GLU A 296 0.20 1.38 8.26
CA GLU A 296 1.20 1.23 7.20
C GLU A 296 2.61 1.54 7.72
N GLY A 297 2.72 2.57 8.55
CA GLY A 297 3.96 2.96 9.18
C GLY A 297 4.53 1.88 10.09
N TRP A 298 3.67 1.18 10.84
CA TRP A 298 4.09 0.05 11.67
C TRP A 298 4.67 -1.07 10.83
N ALA A 299 3.98 -1.48 9.76
CA ALA A 299 4.46 -2.53 8.87
C ALA A 299 5.84 -2.17 8.29
N VAL A 300 6.01 -0.96 7.73
CA VAL A 300 7.30 -0.48 7.21
C VAL A 300 8.37 -0.37 8.32
N TYR A 301 8.00 0.05 9.52
CA TYR A 301 8.90 0.09 10.68
C TYR A 301 9.44 -1.30 11.03
N THR A 302 8.58 -2.33 11.02
CA THR A 302 9.00 -3.70 11.37
C THR A 302 9.98 -4.29 10.37
N GLU A 303 9.88 -3.95 9.08
CA GLU A 303 10.87 -4.36 8.07
C GLU A 303 12.28 -3.92 8.47
N ARG A 304 12.42 -2.65 8.87
CA ARG A 304 13.69 -2.08 9.30
C ARG A 304 14.16 -2.70 10.62
N MET A 305 13.26 -2.75 11.60
CA MET A 305 13.56 -3.23 12.94
C MET A 305 14.04 -4.69 12.92
N MET A 306 13.37 -5.57 12.19
CA MET A 306 13.78 -6.97 12.08
C MET A 306 15.23 -7.13 11.58
N LEU A 307 15.62 -6.35 10.57
CA LEU A 307 17.01 -6.36 10.06
C LEU A 307 18.01 -5.78 11.07
N GLU A 308 17.64 -4.74 11.81
CA GLU A 308 18.46 -4.17 12.88
C GLU A 308 18.73 -5.16 14.01
N GLU A 309 17.76 -6.03 14.30
CA GLU A 309 17.86 -7.07 15.33
C GLU A 309 18.53 -8.36 14.83
N GLY A 310 18.99 -8.37 13.58
CA GLY A 310 19.82 -9.41 12.98
C GLY A 310 19.07 -10.42 12.12
N TYR A 311 17.85 -10.12 11.66
CA TYR A 311 17.16 -10.97 10.70
C TYR A 311 17.98 -11.05 9.40
N GLY A 312 18.22 -12.27 8.92
CA GLY A 312 19.13 -12.50 7.79
C GLY A 312 20.61 -12.28 8.11
N ASP A 313 21.00 -12.30 9.39
CA ASP A 313 22.40 -12.23 9.87
C ASP A 313 23.22 -11.09 9.25
N PHE A 314 22.59 -9.92 9.11
CA PHE A 314 23.19 -8.73 8.50
C PHE A 314 23.74 -8.96 7.08
N GLU A 315 23.16 -9.92 6.33
CA GLU A 315 23.56 -10.23 4.96
C GLU A 315 23.51 -8.95 4.08
N PRO A 316 24.61 -8.55 3.43
CA PRO A 316 24.62 -7.33 2.61
C PRO A 316 23.57 -7.33 1.49
N GLU A 317 23.31 -8.48 0.89
CA GLU A 317 22.30 -8.67 -0.15
C GLU A 317 20.89 -8.36 0.38
N MET A 318 20.55 -8.86 1.58
CA MET A 318 19.28 -8.55 2.25
C MET A 318 19.12 -7.04 2.47
N TRP A 319 20.18 -6.38 3.00
CA TRP A 319 20.16 -4.95 3.24
C TRP A 319 20.06 -4.12 1.96
N LEU A 320 20.74 -4.51 0.87
CA LEU A 320 20.63 -3.84 -0.43
C LEU A 320 19.19 -3.93 -0.98
N MET A 321 18.58 -5.11 -0.90
CA MET A 321 17.21 -5.33 -1.37
C MET A 321 16.18 -4.61 -0.48
N TYR A 322 16.38 -4.59 0.83
CA TYR A 322 15.62 -3.75 1.76
C TYR A 322 15.72 -2.26 1.40
N TYR A 323 16.91 -1.77 1.07
CA TYR A 323 17.05 -0.36 0.71
C TYR A 323 16.33 0.00 -0.61
N LYS A 324 16.31 -0.89 -1.61
CA LYS A 324 15.43 -0.74 -2.79
C LYS A 324 13.96 -0.66 -2.36
N TRP A 325 13.52 -1.57 -1.50
CA TRP A 325 12.15 -1.61 -0.98
C TRP A 325 11.77 -0.33 -0.23
N ASN A 326 12.68 0.16 0.63
CA ASN A 326 12.50 1.37 1.41
C ASN A 326 12.49 2.64 0.53
N LEU A 327 13.29 2.70 -0.55
CA LEU A 327 13.23 3.77 -1.53
C LEU A 327 11.84 3.89 -2.18
N ARG A 328 11.08 2.80 -2.31
CA ARG A 328 9.69 2.89 -2.79
C ARG A 328 8.83 3.74 -1.85
N VAL A 329 8.92 3.49 -0.55
CA VAL A 329 8.15 4.23 0.48
C VAL A 329 8.57 5.71 0.52
N ILE A 330 9.88 5.96 0.48
CA ILE A 330 10.44 7.32 0.47
C ILE A 330 10.01 8.08 -0.79
N CYS A 331 10.23 7.50 -1.97
CA CYS A 331 9.91 8.15 -3.24
C CYS A 331 8.40 8.31 -3.47
N ASN A 332 7.54 7.50 -2.86
CA ASN A 332 6.09 7.73 -2.89
C ASN A 332 5.73 9.09 -2.26
N THR A 333 6.37 9.44 -1.14
CA THR A 333 6.15 10.73 -0.47
C THR A 333 6.68 11.89 -1.30
N ILE A 334 7.89 11.74 -1.86
CA ILE A 334 8.49 12.74 -2.75
C ILE A 334 7.59 12.95 -3.97
N LEU A 335 7.15 11.87 -4.61
CA LEU A 335 6.31 11.90 -5.81
C LEU A 335 4.98 12.61 -5.55
N ASP A 336 4.24 12.20 -4.52
CA ASP A 336 2.91 12.73 -4.25
C ASP A 336 2.95 14.24 -3.94
N TYR A 337 3.87 14.66 -3.06
CA TYR A 337 4.06 16.07 -2.75
C TYR A 337 4.57 16.86 -3.97
N ALA A 338 5.55 16.32 -4.71
CA ALA A 338 6.09 17.01 -5.87
C ALA A 338 5.07 17.17 -7.00
N ILE A 339 4.18 16.19 -7.20
CA ILE A 339 3.08 16.30 -8.16
C ILE A 339 2.09 17.36 -7.71
N GLN A 340 1.59 17.25 -6.48
CA GLN A 340 0.45 18.04 -6.03
C GLN A 340 0.82 19.48 -5.68
N VAL A 341 2.07 19.71 -5.23
CA VAL A 341 2.54 21.01 -4.74
C VAL A 341 3.59 21.63 -5.65
N LYS A 342 4.56 20.85 -6.13
CA LYS A 342 5.71 21.39 -6.90
C LYS A 342 5.52 21.40 -8.41
N GLY A 343 4.45 20.79 -8.91
CA GLY A 343 4.10 20.84 -10.33
C GLY A 343 4.98 20.00 -11.26
N ILE A 344 5.67 18.96 -10.75
CA ILE A 344 6.59 18.16 -11.59
C ILE A 344 5.88 17.51 -12.78
N SER A 345 6.57 17.35 -13.90
CA SER A 345 6.06 16.67 -15.09
C SER A 345 5.95 15.15 -14.89
N LYS A 346 5.28 14.47 -15.83
CA LYS A 346 5.20 13.01 -15.82
C LYS A 346 6.59 12.39 -15.98
N GLU A 347 7.41 12.98 -16.84
CA GLU A 347 8.77 12.54 -17.13
C GLU A 347 9.65 12.63 -15.88
N GLU A 348 9.58 13.74 -15.14
CA GLU A 348 10.28 13.92 -13.86
C GLU A 348 9.80 12.91 -12.81
N GLY A 349 8.48 12.66 -12.74
CA GLY A 349 7.91 11.66 -11.83
C GLY A 349 8.35 10.23 -12.15
N LEU A 350 8.39 9.87 -13.44
CA LEU A 350 8.88 8.56 -13.88
C LEU A 350 10.38 8.40 -13.66
N ASP A 351 11.17 9.46 -13.88
CA ASP A 351 12.60 9.46 -13.59
C ASP A 351 12.87 9.23 -12.09
N LEU A 352 12.15 9.92 -11.21
CA LEU A 352 12.24 9.71 -9.76
C LEU A 352 12.00 8.26 -9.36
N LEU A 353 11.03 7.59 -9.97
CA LEU A 353 10.68 6.21 -9.61
C LEU A 353 11.63 5.18 -10.25
N MET A 354 11.95 5.34 -11.53
CA MET A 354 12.79 4.39 -12.24
C MET A 354 14.27 4.57 -11.89
N ASN A 355 14.78 5.78 -11.98
CA ASN A 355 16.19 6.08 -11.75
C ASN A 355 16.49 6.43 -10.28
N GLY A 356 15.49 6.93 -9.55
CA GLY A 356 15.64 7.29 -8.15
C GLY A 356 15.22 6.20 -7.16
N ALA A 357 14.42 5.20 -7.56
CA ALA A 357 13.98 4.08 -6.71
C ALA A 357 14.13 2.70 -7.37
N PHE A 358 14.75 2.61 -8.56
CA PHE A 358 15.03 1.35 -9.26
C PHE A 358 13.78 0.51 -9.56
N GLN A 359 12.66 1.17 -9.83
CA GLN A 359 11.40 0.51 -10.18
C GLN A 359 11.31 0.20 -11.67
N GLU A 360 10.55 -0.84 -12.00
CA GLU A 360 10.18 -1.14 -13.37
C GLU A 360 9.17 -0.12 -13.92
N LYS A 361 9.21 0.10 -15.24
CA LYS A 361 8.41 1.14 -15.91
C LYS A 361 6.91 1.03 -15.64
N ALA A 362 6.35 -0.18 -15.70
CA ALA A 362 4.92 -0.41 -15.48
C ALA A 362 4.49 0.00 -14.05
N GLU A 363 5.33 -0.28 -13.05
CA GLU A 363 5.09 0.12 -11.67
C GLU A 363 5.15 1.65 -11.52
N ALA A 364 6.13 2.29 -12.17
CA ALA A 364 6.27 3.74 -12.16
C ALA A 364 5.08 4.45 -12.82
N GLU A 365 4.60 3.95 -13.97
CA GLU A 365 3.40 4.47 -14.64
C GLU A 365 2.13 4.28 -13.80
N GLY A 366 2.00 3.12 -13.13
CA GLY A 366 0.93 2.85 -12.19
C GLY A 366 0.91 3.82 -11.00
N LYS A 367 2.08 4.10 -10.41
CA LYS A 367 2.23 5.09 -9.33
C LYS A 367 1.92 6.51 -9.77
N TRP A 368 2.41 6.92 -10.95
CA TRP A 368 2.05 8.21 -11.53
C TRP A 368 0.53 8.34 -11.64
N ARG A 369 -0.12 7.36 -12.28
CA ARG A 369 -1.60 7.35 -12.42
C ARG A 369 -2.31 7.36 -11.07
N ARG A 370 -1.79 6.65 -10.06
CA ARG A 370 -2.33 6.70 -8.69
C ARG A 370 -2.23 8.09 -8.09
N ALA A 371 -1.12 8.79 -8.27
CA ALA A 371 -0.91 10.15 -7.77
C ALA A 371 -1.67 11.24 -8.54
N THR A 372 -2.18 10.95 -9.75
CA THR A 372 -3.14 11.83 -10.44
C THR A 372 -4.59 11.60 -10.00
N LEU A 373 -4.89 10.42 -9.43
CA LEU A 373 -6.23 9.99 -9.02
C LEU A 373 -6.41 9.89 -7.48
N SER A 374 -5.39 10.24 -6.72
CA SER A 374 -5.42 10.30 -5.26
C SER A 374 -4.38 11.31 -4.78
N GLN A 375 -4.54 11.81 -3.56
CA GLN A 375 -3.63 12.75 -2.93
C GLN A 375 -3.42 12.35 -1.48
N VAL A 376 -2.24 12.64 -0.92
CA VAL A 376 -1.83 12.40 0.47
C VAL A 376 -1.64 10.91 0.80
N GLN A 377 -2.48 10.02 0.26
CA GLN A 377 -2.47 8.59 0.63
C GLN A 377 -1.10 7.93 0.41
N LEU A 378 -0.36 8.28 -0.65
CA LEU A 378 0.97 7.74 -0.92
C LEU A 378 2.02 8.11 0.16
N THR A 379 1.78 9.19 0.92
CA THR A 379 2.67 9.63 2.01
C THR A 379 2.51 8.83 3.31
N SER A 380 1.37 8.12 3.46
CA SER A 380 0.99 7.44 4.71
C SER A 380 2.05 6.46 5.21
N TYR A 381 2.59 5.64 4.31
CA TYR A 381 3.66 4.67 4.58
C TYR A 381 4.88 5.33 5.23
N TYR A 382 5.46 6.35 4.59
CA TYR A 382 6.68 7.00 5.07
C TYR A 382 6.41 7.84 6.31
N SER A 383 5.30 8.59 6.34
CA SER A 383 4.96 9.45 7.47
C SER A 383 4.84 8.63 8.74
N GLY A 384 4.06 7.55 8.72
CA GLY A 384 3.92 6.67 9.88
C GLY A 384 5.25 6.02 10.28
N TYR A 385 5.99 5.45 9.31
CA TYR A 385 7.29 4.84 9.54
C TYR A 385 8.26 5.80 10.24
N ARG A 386 8.39 7.01 9.68
CA ARG A 386 9.36 8.01 10.15
C ARG A 386 9.01 8.48 11.55
N GLU A 387 7.73 8.68 11.86
CA GLU A 387 7.28 9.07 13.20
C GLU A 387 7.50 7.95 14.23
N ILE A 388 7.20 6.70 13.89
CA ILE A 388 7.40 5.55 14.79
C ILE A 388 8.89 5.37 15.07
N TYR A 389 9.72 5.39 14.03
CA TYR A 389 11.17 5.24 14.17
C TYR A 389 11.77 6.41 14.96
N ASP A 390 11.44 7.67 14.62
CA ASP A 390 11.94 8.85 15.34
C ASP A 390 11.51 8.81 16.82
N PHE A 391 10.28 8.36 17.10
CA PHE A 391 9.80 8.19 18.47
C PHE A 391 10.61 7.12 19.22
N ARG A 392 10.77 5.91 18.64
CA ARG A 392 11.59 4.85 19.23
C ARG A 392 12.99 5.34 19.58
N GLU A 393 13.68 5.97 18.64
CA GLU A 393 15.05 6.45 18.85
C GLU A 393 15.10 7.54 19.94
N SER A 394 14.12 8.45 19.97
CA SER A 394 14.06 9.47 21.02
C SER A 394 13.85 8.87 22.41
N LEU A 395 13.01 7.82 22.51
CA LEU A 395 12.73 7.15 23.78
C LEU A 395 13.94 6.30 24.23
N LYS A 396 14.58 5.59 23.29
CA LYS A 396 15.81 4.83 23.53
C LYS A 396 16.94 5.74 24.03
N ALA A 397 17.11 6.92 23.42
CA ALA A 397 18.09 7.89 23.87
C ALA A 397 17.78 8.44 25.28
N ALA A 398 16.50 8.62 25.63
CA ALA A 398 16.10 9.11 26.94
C ALA A 398 16.22 8.05 28.05
N GLN A 399 15.96 6.78 27.75
CA GLN A 399 15.99 5.68 28.72
C GLN A 399 17.36 4.99 28.83
N GLY A 400 18.23 5.12 27.83
CA GLY A 400 19.56 4.51 27.85
C GLY A 400 19.49 2.99 27.97
N ASP A 401 20.21 2.44 28.94
CA ASP A 401 20.29 1.00 29.18
C ASP A 401 18.97 0.39 29.70
N ASP A 402 18.05 1.22 30.22
CA ASP A 402 16.73 0.78 30.69
C ASP A 402 15.72 0.63 29.53
N PHE A 403 16.09 1.03 28.31
CA PHE A 403 15.22 0.89 27.15
C PHE A 403 14.98 -0.58 26.81
N ASN A 404 13.72 -1.00 26.85
CA ASN A 404 13.29 -2.33 26.45
C ASN A 404 12.44 -2.27 25.17
N LEU A 405 12.96 -2.86 24.09
CA LEU A 405 12.33 -2.81 22.77
C LEU A 405 10.96 -3.51 22.74
N LYS A 406 10.82 -4.65 23.42
CA LYS A 406 9.55 -5.36 23.54
C LYS A 406 8.48 -4.55 24.24
N ALA A 407 8.84 -3.96 25.39
CA ALA A 407 7.93 -3.12 26.16
C ALA A 407 7.49 -1.91 25.35
N PHE A 408 8.40 -1.30 24.56
CA PHE A 408 8.04 -0.25 23.61
C PHE A 408 6.99 -0.74 22.59
N HIS A 409 7.22 -1.88 21.94
CA HIS A 409 6.30 -2.42 20.94
C HIS A 409 4.92 -2.74 21.53
N GLU A 410 4.87 -3.47 22.64
CA GLU A 410 3.61 -3.87 23.29
C GLU A 410 2.83 -2.66 23.78
N GLN A 411 3.51 -1.69 24.40
CA GLN A 411 2.86 -0.45 24.82
C GLN A 411 2.38 0.36 23.61
N PHE A 412 3.18 0.50 22.56
CA PHE A 412 2.83 1.25 21.35
C PHE A 412 1.57 0.67 20.68
N LEU A 413 1.51 -0.66 20.51
CA LEU A 413 0.37 -1.33 19.89
C LEU A 413 -0.88 -1.41 20.78
N SER A 414 -0.75 -1.30 22.10
CA SER A 414 -1.89 -1.32 23.04
C SER A 414 -2.90 -0.18 22.77
N TYR A 415 -2.48 0.89 22.11
CA TYR A 415 -3.35 2.00 21.72
C TYR A 415 -4.15 1.72 20.44
N GLY A 416 -3.93 0.59 19.76
CA GLY A 416 -4.54 0.23 18.48
C GLY A 416 -4.14 1.18 17.35
N SER A 417 -5.01 1.33 16.36
CA SER A 417 -4.74 2.14 15.14
C SER A 417 -4.90 3.65 15.35
N THR A 418 -4.30 4.19 16.41
CA THR A 418 -4.33 5.62 16.79
C THR A 418 -3.20 6.36 16.08
N PRO A 419 -3.36 7.63 15.64
CA PRO A 419 -2.27 8.39 15.04
C PRO A 419 -1.03 8.45 15.93
N VAL A 420 0.16 8.29 15.32
CA VAL A 420 1.43 8.10 16.04
C VAL A 420 1.73 9.22 17.03
N LYS A 421 1.43 10.48 16.68
CA LYS A 421 1.63 11.63 17.60
C LYS A 421 0.84 11.52 18.91
N TYR A 422 -0.35 10.93 18.89
CA TYR A 422 -1.16 10.76 20.10
C TYR A 422 -0.68 9.57 20.91
N VAL A 423 -0.24 8.49 20.26
CA VAL A 423 0.41 7.36 20.95
C VAL A 423 1.66 7.84 21.66
N LYS A 424 2.51 8.63 20.98
CA LYS A 424 3.69 9.26 21.57
C LYS A 424 3.34 10.07 22.81
N ALA A 425 2.39 11.00 22.72
CA ALA A 425 1.96 11.82 23.86
C ALA A 425 1.51 10.96 25.06
N LEU A 426 0.66 9.95 24.82
CA LEU A 426 0.16 9.05 25.86
C LEU A 426 1.24 8.19 26.52
N MET A 427 2.32 7.88 25.78
CA MET A 427 3.45 7.13 26.32
C MET A 427 4.45 8.00 27.08
N THR A 428 4.52 9.30 26.78
CA THR A 428 5.48 10.24 27.40
C THR A 428 4.90 11.10 28.53
N ASP A 429 3.59 11.31 28.58
CA ASP A 429 2.91 12.17 29.57
C ASP A 429 2.66 11.48 30.92
N LYS A 430 3.51 10.52 31.31
CA LYS A 430 3.38 9.75 32.57
C LYS A 430 4.27 10.27 33.69
#